data_AF-A0A090TQ33-F1
#
_entry.id   AF-A0A090TQ33-F1
#
_cell.length_a   1.000
_cell.length_b   1.000
_cell.length_c   1.000
_cell.angle_alpha   90.00
_cell.angle_beta   90.00
_cell.angle_gamma   90.00
#
_symmetry.space_group_name_H-M   'P 1'
#
loop_
_entity.id
_entity.type
_entity.pdbx_description
1 polymer ?
#
loop_
_entity_poly.entity_id
_entity_poly.type
_entity_poly.pdbx_seq_one_letter_code
_entity_poly.pdbx_strand_id
1 'polypeptide(L)'
;MRKSFAMVAMLTAFGTNASLSNPADTYKELVDNKGNISFPTDFQTELVHVGTTAVIAPDSKRVQNLNGIYAQGAAVEHYNSTGEWPDGTVFVKDVKHTQSEHLTTGWSFISAVMTSFL
;
A
#
# COMPACT_ATOMS: atom_id res chain seq x y z
N MET A 1 34.81 -43.43 0.40
CA MET A 1 34.55 -42.06 0.90
C MET A 1 33.14 -41.67 0.51
N ARG A 2 32.20 -41.64 1.47
CA ARG A 2 30.77 -41.47 1.23
C ARG A 2 30.44 -39.99 1.44
N LYS A 3 30.22 -39.23 0.36
CA LYS A 3 29.86 -37.80 0.45
C LYS A 3 28.36 -37.69 0.74
N SER A 4 28.01 -37.37 1.98
CA SER A 4 26.64 -37.10 2.38
C SER A 4 26.22 -35.72 1.87
N PHE A 5 25.19 -35.66 1.02
CA PHE A 5 24.53 -34.41 0.64
C PHE A 5 23.49 -34.07 1.70
N ALA A 6 23.64 -32.94 2.40
CA ALA A 6 22.63 -32.41 3.30
C ALA A 6 21.56 -31.69 2.45
N MET A 7 20.33 -32.18 2.49
CA MET A 7 19.17 -31.59 1.84
C MET A 7 18.65 -30.46 2.73
N VAL A 8 18.80 -29.20 2.31
CA VAL A 8 18.22 -28.04 3.00
C VAL A 8 16.75 -27.95 2.60
N ALA A 9 15.85 -28.27 3.52
CA ALA A 9 14.42 -28.06 3.35
C ALA A 9 14.13 -26.55 3.51
N MET A 10 13.83 -25.88 2.40
CA MET A 10 13.45 -24.48 2.39
C MET A 10 11.98 -24.38 2.83
N LEU A 11 11.75 -23.88 4.04
CA LEU A 11 10.41 -23.69 4.59
C LEU A 11 9.75 -22.47 3.91
N THR A 12 8.98 -22.70 2.84
CA THR A 12 8.17 -21.65 2.23
C THR A 12 6.95 -21.40 3.11
N ALA A 13 6.99 -20.34 3.91
CA ALA A 13 5.80 -19.81 4.57
C ALA A 13 4.89 -19.23 3.48
N PHE A 14 3.82 -19.96 3.13
CA PHE A 14 2.70 -19.39 2.39
C PHE A 14 2.00 -18.40 3.33
N GLY A 15 2.34 -17.12 3.22
CA GLY A 15 1.55 -16.07 3.84
C GLY A 15 0.16 -16.08 3.20
N THR A 16 -0.87 -16.30 4.01
CA THR A 16 -2.25 -16.05 3.59
C THR A 16 -2.39 -14.55 3.39
N ASN A 17 -2.58 -14.11 2.15
CA ASN A 17 -2.90 -12.71 1.88
C ASN A 17 -4.25 -12.41 2.54
N ALA A 18 -4.25 -11.54 3.54
CA ALA A 18 -5.47 -11.07 4.17
C ALA A 18 -6.09 -10.01 3.24
N SER A 19 -7.12 -10.41 2.51
CA SER A 19 -7.89 -9.52 1.64
C SER A 19 -8.82 -8.66 2.49
N LEU A 20 -8.48 -7.37 2.64
CA LEU A 20 -9.27 -6.40 3.39
C LEU A 20 -10.56 -6.03 2.66
N SER A 21 -11.61 -6.82 2.87
CA SER A 21 -12.91 -6.60 2.22
C SER A 21 -13.92 -5.85 3.09
N ASN A 22 -14.00 -6.19 4.38
CA ASN A 22 -15.01 -5.68 5.31
C ASN A 22 -14.37 -4.92 6.49
N PRO A 23 -14.72 -3.64 6.71
CA PRO A 23 -14.21 -2.87 7.85
C PRO A 23 -14.41 -3.56 9.21
N ALA A 24 -15.50 -4.30 9.39
CA ALA A 24 -15.80 -4.99 10.65
C ALA A 24 -14.80 -6.12 10.99
N ASP A 25 -14.09 -6.66 9.99
CA ASP A 25 -13.16 -7.78 10.16
C ASP A 25 -11.69 -7.34 10.22
N THR A 26 -11.40 -6.09 9.86
CA THR A 26 -10.06 -5.48 9.85
C THR A 26 -9.21 -5.83 11.06
N TYR A 27 -9.75 -5.67 12.27
CA TYR A 27 -8.97 -5.90 13.48
C TYR A 27 -8.49 -7.35 13.58
N LYS A 28 -9.35 -8.31 13.22
CA LYS A 28 -9.01 -9.74 13.22
C LYS A 28 -8.02 -10.09 12.12
N GLU A 29 -8.09 -9.40 10.99
CA GLU A 29 -7.27 -9.68 9.81
C GLU A 29 -5.86 -9.07 9.90
N LEU A 30 -5.73 -7.86 10.46
CA LEU A 30 -4.46 -7.14 10.48
C LEU A 30 -3.76 -7.13 11.83
N VAL A 31 -4.49 -7.26 12.93
CA VAL A 31 -3.94 -7.08 14.27
C VAL A 31 -3.81 -8.42 14.96
N ASP A 32 -2.58 -8.80 15.29
CA ASP A 32 -2.34 -10.04 16.05
C ASP A 32 -2.72 -9.88 17.53
N ASN A 33 -2.71 -10.99 18.28
CA ASN A 33 -3.05 -11.00 19.72
C ASN A 33 -2.10 -10.17 20.60
N LYS A 34 -0.99 -9.66 20.05
CA LYS A 34 -0.04 -8.78 20.75
C LYS A 34 -0.21 -7.32 20.33
N GLY A 35 -1.14 -7.02 19.42
CA GLY A 35 -1.36 -5.68 18.89
C GLY A 35 -0.45 -5.30 17.73
N ASN A 36 0.30 -6.24 17.13
CA ASN A 36 1.11 -5.94 15.95
C ASN A 36 0.21 -5.82 14.72
N ILE A 37 0.44 -4.79 13.91
CA ILE A 37 -0.32 -4.51 12.69
C ILE A 37 0.44 -5.07 11.49
N SER A 38 -0.23 -5.92 10.71
CA SER A 38 0.27 -6.46 9.45
C SER A 38 -0.01 -5.49 8.30
N PHE A 39 0.92 -5.42 7.34
CA PHE A 39 0.76 -4.58 6.16
C PHE A 39 0.04 -5.36 5.03
N PRO A 40 -1.08 -4.85 4.48
CA PRO A 40 -1.77 -5.49 3.37
C PRO A 40 -0.98 -5.29 2.06
N THR A 41 -0.25 -6.30 1.61
CA THR A 41 0.68 -6.18 0.46
C THR A 41 0.00 -6.05 -0.90
N ASP A 42 -1.26 -6.47 -1.00
CA ASP A 42 -2.12 -6.46 -2.17
C ASP A 42 -3.02 -5.21 -2.27
N PHE A 43 -2.78 -4.21 -1.42
CA PHE A 43 -3.61 -3.00 -1.33
C PHE A 43 -3.83 -2.27 -2.67
N GLN A 44 -2.88 -2.34 -3.61
CA GLN A 44 -3.00 -1.67 -4.90
C GLN A 44 -4.01 -2.33 -5.84
N THR A 45 -4.32 -3.62 -5.64
CA THR A 45 -5.32 -4.35 -6.45
C THR A 45 -6.64 -4.52 -5.73
N GLU A 46 -6.62 -4.60 -4.39
CA GLU A 46 -7.82 -4.91 -3.61
C GLU A 46 -8.51 -3.67 -3.00
N LEU A 47 -7.80 -2.56 -2.78
CA LEU A 47 -8.38 -1.36 -2.17
C LEU A 47 -8.73 -0.29 -3.19
N VAL A 48 -9.71 0.54 -2.83
CA VAL A 48 -10.16 1.68 -3.65
C VAL A 48 -9.25 2.87 -3.40
N HIS A 49 -8.72 3.46 -4.47
CA HIS A 49 -8.00 4.73 -4.40
C HIS A 49 -8.96 5.88 -4.07
N VAL A 50 -8.76 6.54 -2.94
CA VAL A 50 -9.63 7.62 -2.46
C VAL A 50 -9.06 9.02 -2.74
N GLY A 51 -7.76 9.11 -3.05
CA GLY A 51 -7.16 10.39 -3.42
C GLY A 51 -5.63 10.40 -3.39
N THR A 52 -5.06 11.42 -4.02
CA THR A 52 -3.61 11.65 -4.06
C THR A 52 -3.26 13.00 -3.48
N THR A 53 -2.17 13.07 -2.70
CA THR A 53 -1.57 14.33 -2.26
C THR A 53 -0.16 14.48 -2.83
N ALA A 54 0.25 15.71 -3.13
CA ALA A 54 1.61 16.03 -3.54
C ALA A 54 2.34 16.76 -2.41
N VAL A 55 3.53 16.30 -2.05
CA VAL A 55 4.40 16.98 -1.08
C VAL A 55 5.46 17.76 -1.84
N ILE A 56 5.54 19.06 -1.57
CA ILE A 56 6.54 19.94 -2.16
C ILE A 56 7.79 19.95 -1.26
N ALA A 57 8.97 19.85 -1.87
CA ALA A 57 10.22 19.96 -1.12
C ALA A 57 10.35 21.37 -0.51
N PRO A 58 10.91 21.52 0.72
CA PRO A 58 11.06 22.83 1.36
C PRO A 58 11.84 23.85 0.51
N ASP A 59 12.90 23.39 -0.15
CA ASP A 59 13.92 24.27 -0.76
C ASP A 59 13.85 24.30 -2.30
N SER A 60 12.94 23.53 -2.89
CA SER A 60 12.71 23.55 -4.33
C SER A 60 11.22 23.44 -4.55
N LYS A 61 10.63 24.29 -5.38
CA LYS A 61 9.20 24.21 -5.75
C LYS A 61 8.86 22.96 -6.59
N ARG A 62 9.58 21.85 -6.36
CA ARG A 62 9.44 20.56 -6.99
C ARG A 62 8.63 19.65 -6.08
N VAL A 63 7.84 18.79 -6.71
CA VAL A 63 7.19 17.68 -5.99
C VAL A 63 8.30 16.72 -5.54
N GLN A 64 8.32 16.39 -4.25
CA GLN A 64 9.24 15.43 -3.65
C GLN A 64 8.66 14.02 -3.72
N ASN A 65 7.38 13.88 -3.38
CA ASN A 65 6.64 12.63 -3.45
C ASN A 65 5.15 12.87 -3.72
N LEU A 66 4.52 11.83 -4.27
CA LEU A 66 3.07 11.67 -4.36
C LEU A 66 2.66 10.60 -3.36
N ASN A 67 1.56 10.86 -2.66
CA ASN A 67 0.98 9.91 -1.72
C ASN A 67 -0.40 9.48 -2.22
N GLY A 68 -0.51 8.24 -2.69
CA GLY A 68 -1.80 7.61 -2.98
C GLY A 68 -2.43 7.11 -1.69
N ILE A 69 -3.72 7.36 -1.50
CA ILE A 69 -4.48 6.93 -0.32
C ILE A 69 -5.51 5.91 -0.79
N TYR A 70 -5.60 4.80 -0.08
CA TYR A 70 -6.47 3.68 -0.41
C TYR A 70 -7.27 3.24 0.81
N ALA A 71 -8.50 2.77 0.61
CA ALA A 71 -9.38 2.25 1.65
C ALA A 71 -10.27 1.09 1.15
N GLN A 72 -10.87 0.34 2.07
CA GLN A 72 -11.81 -0.73 1.71
C GLN A 72 -13.03 -0.16 0.97
N GLY A 73 -13.50 -0.84 -0.08
CA GLY A 73 -14.65 -0.39 -0.87
C GLY A 73 -15.91 -0.18 -0.02
N ALA A 74 -16.22 -1.12 0.89
CA ALA A 74 -17.37 -1.01 1.79
C ALA A 74 -17.27 0.21 2.75
N ALA A 75 -16.06 0.61 3.16
CA ALA A 75 -15.87 1.82 3.96
C ALA A 75 -16.17 3.08 3.15
N VAL A 76 -15.72 3.11 1.89
CA VAL A 76 -15.99 4.23 0.96
C VAL A 76 -17.49 4.36 0.69
N GLU A 77 -18.19 3.26 0.47
CA GLU A 77 -19.64 3.24 0.28
C GLU A 77 -20.37 3.76 1.52
N HIS A 78 -19.98 3.31 2.71
CA HIS A 78 -20.56 3.77 3.97
C HIS A 78 -20.35 5.28 4.16
N TYR A 79 -19.12 5.77 3.95
CA TYR A 79 -18.80 7.19 4.04
C TYR A 79 -19.59 8.03 3.04
N ASN A 80 -19.73 7.58 1.79
CA ASN A 80 -20.52 8.30 0.79
C ASN A 80 -22.01 8.40 1.16
N SER A 81 -22.55 7.40 1.88
CA SER A 81 -23.95 7.39 2.29
C SER A 81 -24.24 8.14 3.60
N THR A 82 -23.26 8.22 4.51
CA THR A 82 -23.47 8.73 5.87
C THR A 82 -22.65 9.99 6.18
N GLY A 83 -21.55 10.22 5.47
CA GLY A 83 -20.54 11.23 5.81
C GLY A 83 -19.55 10.80 6.90
N GLU A 84 -19.64 9.56 7.39
CA GLU A 84 -18.82 9.03 8.48
C GLU A 84 -18.06 7.77 8.05
N TRP A 85 -16.83 7.60 8.53
CA TRP A 85 -16.08 6.38 8.29
C TRP A 85 -16.52 5.32 9.31
N PRO A 86 -16.91 4.11 8.87
CA PRO A 86 -17.28 3.07 9.81
C PRO A 86 -16.07 2.62 10.62
N ASP A 87 -16.33 2.08 11.80
CA ASP A 87 -15.27 1.48 12.62
C ASP A 87 -14.55 0.36 11.85
N GLY A 88 -13.24 0.23 12.09
CA GLY A 88 -12.37 -0.68 11.35
C GLY A 88 -12.03 -0.25 9.91
N THR A 89 -12.33 1.00 9.51
CA THR A 89 -11.77 1.58 8.28
C THR A 89 -10.25 1.63 8.34
N VAL A 90 -9.57 1.18 7.27
CA VAL A 90 -8.12 1.23 7.11
C VAL A 90 -7.77 2.18 5.99
N PHE A 91 -6.81 3.07 6.25
CA PHE A 91 -6.18 3.87 5.20
C PHE A 91 -4.77 3.38 4.94
N VAL A 92 -4.50 2.97 3.71
CA VAL A 92 -3.14 2.67 3.24
C VAL A 92 -2.63 3.89 2.48
N LYS A 93 -1.49 4.43 2.93
CA LYS A 93 -0.81 5.56 2.28
C LYS A 93 0.43 5.05 1.55
N ASP A 94 0.36 5.03 0.23
CA ASP A 94 1.47 4.67 -0.66
C ASP A 94 2.29 5.91 -1.01
N VAL A 95 3.52 6.00 -0.50
CA VAL A 95 4.41 7.15 -0.69
C VAL A 95 5.42 6.83 -1.77
N LYS A 96 5.35 7.55 -2.90
CA LYS A 96 6.27 7.38 -4.04
C LYS A 96 7.02 8.66 -4.34
N HIS A 97 8.34 8.58 -4.38
CA HIS A 97 9.17 9.68 -4.84
C HIS A 97 8.88 10.00 -6.31
N THR A 98 8.98 11.28 -6.66
CA THR A 98 8.71 11.75 -8.02
C THR A 98 9.98 12.08 -8.78
N GLN A 99 9.96 11.77 -10.07
CA GLN A 99 10.86 12.38 -11.05
C GLN A 99 10.11 13.48 -11.80
N SER A 100 10.84 14.35 -12.50
CA SER A 100 10.23 15.38 -13.34
C SER A 100 10.80 15.36 -14.74
N GLU A 101 9.92 15.47 -15.74
CA GLU A 101 10.30 15.46 -17.15
C GLU A 101 9.35 16.35 -17.96
N HIS A 102 9.83 16.84 -19.10
CA HIS A 102 8.99 17.52 -20.07
C HIS A 102 8.30 16.50 -20.99
N LEU A 103 7.05 16.14 -20.66
CA LEU A 103 6.23 15.23 -21.46
C LEU A 103 5.43 15.99 -22.53
N THR A 104 4.71 15.25 -23.39
CA THR A 104 3.74 15.83 -24.34
C THR A 104 2.60 16.60 -23.65
N THR A 105 2.34 16.31 -22.36
CA THR A 105 1.41 17.04 -21.49
C THR A 105 2.04 18.25 -20.78
N GLY A 106 3.31 18.57 -21.08
CA GLY A 106 4.08 19.63 -20.45
C GLY A 106 4.99 19.15 -19.32
N TRP A 107 5.52 20.10 -18.56
CA TRP A 107 6.38 19.82 -17.40
C TRP A 107 5.62 19.04 -16.34
N SER A 108 6.01 17.78 -16.12
CA SER A 108 5.25 16.82 -15.34
C SER A 108 6.10 16.24 -14.20
N PHE A 109 5.46 15.94 -13.07
CA PHE A 109 6.05 15.15 -11.98
C PHE A 109 5.37 13.79 -11.96
N ILE A 110 6.16 12.72 -12.00
CA ILE A 110 5.66 11.37 -12.22
C ILE A 110 6.26 10.47 -11.16
N SER A 111 5.41 9.62 -10.57
CA SER A 111 5.84 8.47 -9.80
C SER A 111 5.52 7.20 -10.57
N ALA A 112 6.55 6.43 -10.96
CA ALA A 112 6.41 5.04 -11.32
C ALA A 112 6.94 4.18 -10.17
N VAL A 113 6.52 2.93 -10.07
CA VAL A 113 7.25 1.95 -9.27
C VAL A 113 8.64 1.84 -9.90
N MET A 114 9.61 2.57 -9.35
CA MET A 114 11.01 2.31 -9.64
C MET A 114 11.35 0.97 -8.98
N THR A 115 11.11 -0.12 -9.68
CA THR A 115 11.89 -1.34 -9.44
C THR A 115 13.29 -1.01 -9.94
N SER A 116 14.10 -0.39 -9.08
CA SER A 116 15.52 -0.23 -9.31
C SER A 116 16.12 -1.64 -9.34
N PHE A 117 16.29 -2.22 -10.52
CA PHE A 117 17.26 -3.29 -10.71
C PHE A 117 18.63 -2.64 -10.66
N LEU A 118 19.24 -2.62 -9.48
CA LEU A 118 20.68 -2.53 -9.29
C LEU A 118 21.12 -3.79 -8.56
#